data_AF-A0A351FRP6-F1
#
_entry.id   AF-A0A351FRP6-F1
#
_cell.length_a   1.000
_cell.length_b   1.000
_cell.length_c   1.000
_cell.angle_alpha   90.00
_cell.angle_beta   90.00
_cell.angle_gamma   90.00
#
_symmetry.space_group_name_H-M   'P 1'
#
loop_
_entity.id
_entity.type
_entity.pdbx_description
1 polymer ?
#
loop_
_entity_poly.entity_id
_entity_poly.type
_entity_poly.pdbx_seq_one_letter_code
_entity_poly.pdbx_strand_id
1 'polypeptide(L)'
;MKRMIVTLVCVAVASLTLSVSDVSARPQYKAGFAKLAKGTKIEEAAKKESCNVCHVKGEKKTVRNAFGKALAKGGLNKELYTANKADKAELAKKIDEVMKKFLASEDGAKFKKHIEDGKLPGAE
;
A
#
# COMPACT_ATOMS: atom_id res chain seq x y z
N MET A 1 -47.44 27.62 38.19
CA MET A 1 -46.89 26.38 38.79
C MET A 1 -46.87 25.29 37.74
N LYS A 2 -45.71 24.62 37.62
CA LYS A 2 -45.53 23.24 37.10
C LYS A 2 -45.95 23.00 35.63
N ARG A 3 -44.99 22.92 34.70
CA ARG A 3 -44.34 21.67 34.18
C ARG A 3 -44.74 21.56 32.69
N MET A 4 -43.93 21.21 31.69
CA MET A 4 -42.58 20.66 31.60
C MET A 4 -42.12 20.76 30.13
N ILE A 5 -40.91 21.28 29.92
CA ILE A 5 -39.83 20.77 29.04
C ILE A 5 -40.29 19.99 27.79
N VAL A 6 -40.44 20.65 26.64
CA VAL A 6 -40.35 20.00 25.32
C VAL A 6 -39.77 20.98 24.31
N THR A 7 -38.46 20.94 24.07
CA THR A 7 -37.90 21.26 22.75
C THR A 7 -36.57 20.51 22.59
N LEU A 8 -36.72 19.23 22.29
CA LEU A 8 -35.69 18.30 21.86
C LEU A 8 -35.31 18.67 20.42
N VAL A 9 -34.25 19.46 20.24
CA VAL A 9 -33.77 19.87 18.90
C VAL A 9 -32.29 19.50 18.77
N CYS A 10 -32.06 18.60 17.81
CA CYS A 10 -30.87 18.45 16.98
C CYS A 10 -29.52 18.31 17.67
N VAL A 11 -29.07 17.07 17.90
CA VAL A 11 -27.81 16.56 17.31
C VAL A 11 -27.96 15.05 17.06
N ALA A 12 -28.63 14.71 15.96
CA ALA A 12 -28.39 13.44 15.30
C ALA A 12 -27.27 13.67 14.29
N VAL A 13 -26.02 13.38 14.67
CA VAL A 13 -24.99 13.05 13.70
C VAL A 13 -24.35 11.75 14.15
N ALA A 14 -24.90 10.68 13.57
CA ALA A 14 -24.28 9.40 13.31
C ALA A 14 -22.79 9.34 13.69
N SER A 15 -22.53 8.88 14.91
CA SER A 15 -21.30 8.15 15.20
C SER A 15 -21.43 6.79 14.54
N LEU A 16 -21.40 6.78 13.20
CA LEU A 16 -21.11 5.60 12.42
C LEU A 16 -19.66 5.26 12.78
N THR A 17 -19.50 4.53 13.88
CA THR A 17 -18.27 3.80 14.17
C THR A 17 -18.17 2.75 13.08
N LEU A 18 -17.69 3.20 11.92
CA LEU A 18 -17.12 2.35 10.90
C LEU A 18 -16.09 1.53 11.64
N SER A 19 -16.50 0.31 11.96
CA SER A 19 -15.62 -0.74 12.44
C SER A 19 -14.64 -0.94 11.30
N VAL A 20 -13.54 -0.19 11.36
CA VAL A 20 -12.43 -0.29 10.44
C VAL A 20 -12.03 -1.76 10.49
N SER A 21 -12.37 -2.47 9.42
CA SER A 21 -11.79 -3.78 9.17
C SER A 21 -10.33 -3.49 8.86
N ASP A 22 -9.53 -3.35 9.92
CA ASP A 22 -8.09 -3.09 9.93
C ASP A 22 -7.33 -4.35 9.46
N VAL A 23 -7.85 -5.01 8.42
CA VAL A 23 -7.20 -6.12 7.76
C VAL A 23 -6.19 -5.55 6.75
N SER A 24 -5.16 -4.91 7.31
CA SER A 24 -3.82 -4.77 6.74
C SER A 24 -3.67 -3.95 5.46
N ALA A 25 -4.33 -2.80 5.31
CA ALA A 25 -3.91 -1.83 4.31
C ALA A 25 -2.53 -1.26 4.69
N ARG A 26 -1.53 -1.37 3.80
CA ARG A 26 -0.16 -0.86 4.02
C ARG A 26 0.11 0.33 3.10
N PRO A 27 -0.49 1.51 3.36
CA PRO A 27 -0.37 2.67 2.47
C PRO A 27 1.07 3.14 2.28
N GLN A 28 1.96 2.89 3.24
CA GLN A 28 3.39 3.20 3.15
C GLN A 28 4.07 2.43 2.01
N TYR A 29 3.64 1.19 1.75
CA TYR A 29 4.22 0.36 0.69
C TYR A 29 3.81 0.90 -0.68
N LYS A 30 2.54 1.31 -0.81
CA LYS A 30 2.04 2.02 -1.99
C LYS A 30 2.82 3.32 -2.22
N ALA A 31 3.04 4.11 -1.18
CA ALA A 31 3.77 5.37 -1.26
C ALA A 31 5.23 5.16 -1.70
N GLY A 32 5.91 4.15 -1.15
CA GLY A 32 7.27 3.79 -1.55
C GLY A 32 7.36 3.42 -3.04
N PHE A 33 6.43 2.60 -3.54
CA PHE A 33 6.39 2.27 -4.96
C PHE A 33 6.04 3.49 -5.84
N ALA A 34 5.09 4.33 -5.42
CA ALA A 34 4.74 5.54 -6.16
C ALA A 34 5.92 6.51 -6.26
N LYS A 35 6.74 6.61 -5.20
CA LYS A 35 7.98 7.38 -5.20
C LYS A 35 9.00 6.80 -6.18
N LEU A 36 9.11 5.48 -6.25
CA LEU A 36 9.96 4.77 -7.21
C LEU A 36 9.51 4.97 -8.65
N ALA A 37 8.20 4.98 -8.90
CA ALA A 37 7.60 5.18 -10.21
C ALA A 37 7.59 6.65 -10.66
N LYS A 38 7.82 7.61 -9.76
CA LYS A 38 7.79 9.04 -10.09
C LYS A 38 8.87 9.40 -11.11
N GLY A 39 8.48 10.09 -12.18
CA GLY A 39 9.37 10.46 -13.29
C GLY A 39 9.71 9.30 -14.23
N THR A 40 9.10 8.13 -14.04
CA THR A 40 9.26 6.98 -14.95
C THR A 40 8.04 6.86 -15.88
N LYS A 41 8.18 6.07 -16.96
CA LYS A 41 7.10 5.78 -17.91
C LYS A 41 5.89 5.09 -17.28
N ILE A 42 6.04 4.50 -16.09
CA ILE A 42 4.96 3.79 -15.38
C ILE A 42 4.25 4.65 -14.34
N GLU A 43 4.59 5.94 -14.18
CA GLU A 43 4.03 6.77 -13.09
C GLU A 43 2.50 6.73 -13.05
N GLU A 44 1.85 6.95 -14.18
CA GLU A 44 0.39 6.97 -14.29
C GLU A 44 -0.22 5.57 -14.11
N ALA A 45 0.41 4.54 -14.68
CA ALA A 45 -0.01 3.15 -14.52
C ALA A 45 0.11 2.70 -13.05
N ALA A 46 1.17 3.12 -12.37
CA ALA A 46 1.44 2.82 -10.96
C ALA A 46 0.40 3.47 -10.04
N LYS A 47 0.03 4.73 -10.32
CA LYS A 47 -1.06 5.43 -9.60
C LYS A 47 -2.40 4.71 -9.80
N LYS A 48 -2.71 4.32 -11.03
CA LYS A 48 -3.98 3.67 -11.41
C LYS A 48 -4.13 2.28 -10.79
N GLU A 49 -3.12 1.42 -10.94
CA GLU A 49 -3.21 0.04 -10.43
C GLU A 49 -3.00 -0.05 -8.91
N SER A 50 -2.30 0.92 -8.29
CA SER A 50 -2.24 1.10 -6.84
C SER A 50 -1.84 -0.20 -6.10
N CYS A 51 -2.80 -0.91 -5.49
CA CYS A 51 -2.53 -2.15 -4.75
C CYS A 51 -2.24 -3.33 -5.70
N ASN A 52 -2.78 -3.29 -6.91
CA ASN A 52 -2.65 -4.38 -7.88
C ASN A 52 -1.27 -4.42 -8.53
N VAL A 53 -0.42 -3.42 -8.28
CA VAL A 53 1.00 -3.49 -8.64
C VAL A 53 1.67 -4.71 -7.98
N CYS A 54 1.28 -5.05 -6.75
CA CYS A 54 1.85 -6.17 -5.99
C CYS A 54 0.85 -7.31 -5.72
N HIS A 55 -0.44 -7.08 -5.99
CA HIS A 55 -1.53 -8.00 -5.71
C HIS A 55 -2.25 -8.39 -6.99
N VAL A 56 -2.74 -9.63 -7.07
CA VAL A 56 -3.50 -10.08 -8.24
C VAL A 56 -4.84 -9.32 -8.26
N LYS A 57 -5.19 -8.73 -9.42
CA LYS A 57 -6.43 -7.99 -9.61
C LYS A 57 -7.62 -8.95 -9.63
N GLY A 58 -8.71 -8.60 -8.95
CA GLY A 58 -9.87 -9.49 -8.78
C GLY A 58 -9.73 -10.51 -7.65
N GLU A 59 -8.51 -10.72 -7.14
CA GLU A 59 -8.23 -11.66 -6.05
C GLU A 59 -8.14 -10.98 -4.67
N LYS A 60 -8.14 -11.81 -3.63
CA LYS A 60 -7.91 -11.36 -2.25
C LYS A 60 -6.54 -10.69 -2.14
N LYS A 61 -6.41 -9.63 -1.31
CA LYS A 61 -5.13 -8.92 -1.09
C LYS A 61 -4.04 -9.77 -0.40
N THR A 62 -4.36 -10.97 0.07
CA THR A 62 -3.35 -11.94 0.50
C THR A 62 -2.65 -12.61 -0.69
N VAL A 63 -3.31 -12.66 -1.85
CA VAL A 63 -2.77 -13.17 -3.11
C VAL A 63 -1.91 -12.09 -3.76
N ARG A 64 -0.62 -12.39 -3.88
CA ARG A 64 0.39 -11.51 -4.48
C ARG A 64 0.71 -12.01 -5.89
N ASN A 65 0.96 -11.09 -6.82
CA ASN A 65 1.54 -11.42 -8.13
C ASN A 65 3.03 -11.76 -7.97
N ALA A 66 3.74 -12.15 -9.05
CA ALA A 66 5.16 -12.50 -8.94
C ALA A 66 6.01 -11.37 -8.35
N PHE A 67 5.75 -10.11 -8.71
CA PHE A 67 6.47 -8.97 -8.16
C PHE A 67 6.26 -8.81 -6.64
N GLY A 68 5.01 -8.84 -6.18
CA GLY A 68 4.69 -8.76 -4.76
C GLY A 68 5.24 -9.94 -3.95
N LYS A 69 5.26 -11.16 -4.52
CA LYS A 69 5.90 -12.33 -3.90
C LYS A 69 7.41 -12.12 -3.77
N ALA A 70 8.06 -11.62 -4.82
CA ALA A 70 9.49 -11.38 -4.84
C ALA A 70 9.92 -10.29 -3.84
N LEU A 71 9.19 -9.17 -3.78
CA LEU A 71 9.41 -8.13 -2.76
C LEU A 71 9.19 -8.65 -1.34
N ALA A 72 8.17 -9.48 -1.10
CA ALA A 72 7.93 -10.07 0.21
C ALA A 72 9.09 -11.00 0.63
N LYS A 73 9.63 -11.81 -0.30
CA LYS A 73 10.83 -12.62 -0.08
C LYS A 73 12.08 -11.76 0.17
N GLY A 74 12.19 -10.63 -0.52
CA GLY A 74 13.27 -9.65 -0.35
C GLY A 74 13.20 -8.82 0.93
N GLY A 75 12.20 -9.05 1.79
CA GLY A 75 12.08 -8.41 3.11
C GLY A 75 10.91 -7.45 3.27
N LEU A 76 10.16 -7.15 2.21
CA LEU A 76 8.98 -6.27 2.26
C LEU A 76 7.74 -7.03 2.77
N ASN A 77 7.87 -7.64 3.96
CA ASN A 77 6.95 -8.64 4.50
C ASN A 77 6.17 -8.11 5.73
N LYS A 78 5.43 -8.99 6.43
CA LYS A 78 4.64 -8.59 7.60
C LYS A 78 5.51 -8.23 8.81
N GLU A 79 6.65 -8.89 8.99
CA GLU A 79 7.56 -8.64 10.11
C GLU A 79 8.17 -7.25 10.01
N LEU A 80 8.71 -6.89 8.83
CA LEU A 80 9.24 -5.54 8.59
C LEU A 80 8.18 -4.47 8.85
N TYR A 81 6.94 -4.68 8.39
CA TYR A 81 5.87 -3.73 8.68
C TYR A 81 5.56 -3.64 10.18
N THR A 82 5.40 -4.79 10.84
CA THR A 82 4.96 -4.82 12.25
C THR A 82 6.02 -4.26 13.18
N ALA A 83 7.30 -4.50 12.91
CA ALA A 83 8.43 -3.98 13.67
C ALA A 83 8.57 -2.46 13.55
N ASN A 84 8.16 -1.87 12.43
CA ASN A 84 8.48 -0.47 12.11
C ASN A 84 7.24 0.43 11.93
N LYS A 85 6.01 -0.10 12.03
CA LYS A 85 4.78 0.69 11.81
C LYS A 85 4.60 1.89 12.75
N ALA A 86 5.25 1.87 13.92
CA ALA A 86 5.22 2.97 14.88
C ALA A 86 6.06 4.17 14.38
N ASP A 87 7.20 3.91 13.74
CA ASP A 87 8.05 4.93 13.14
C ASP A 87 7.85 4.95 11.62
N LYS A 88 6.96 5.85 11.18
CA LYS A 88 6.64 6.01 9.75
C LYS A 88 7.86 6.43 8.91
N ALA A 89 8.79 7.19 9.47
CA ALA A 89 9.96 7.67 8.74
C ALA A 89 10.98 6.53 8.56
N GLU A 90 11.22 5.76 9.61
CA GLU A 90 12.08 4.58 9.54
C GLU A 90 11.47 3.50 8.62
N LEU A 91 10.17 3.25 8.73
CA LEU A 91 9.47 2.33 7.85
C LEU A 91 9.58 2.76 6.37
N ALA A 92 9.41 4.04 6.06
CA ALA A 92 9.56 4.56 4.70
C ALA A 92 10.98 4.36 4.17
N LYS A 93 12.01 4.63 4.99
CA LYS A 93 13.42 4.38 4.62
C LYS A 93 13.67 2.89 4.33
N LYS A 94 13.19 2.00 5.20
CA LYS A 94 13.33 0.55 5.05
C LYS A 94 12.62 0.04 3.79
N ILE A 95 11.43 0.55 3.49
CA ILE A 95 10.71 0.24 2.25
C ILE A 95 11.52 0.65 1.02
N ASP A 96 11.99 1.90 0.98
CA ASP A 96 12.78 2.42 -0.13
C ASP A 96 14.06 1.60 -0.33
N GLU A 97 14.73 1.25 0.77
CA GLU A 97 15.95 0.47 0.75
C GLU A 97 15.71 -0.95 0.20
N VAL A 98 14.70 -1.66 0.73
CA VAL A 98 14.36 -3.01 0.27
C VAL A 98 13.95 -3.00 -1.20
N MET A 99 13.13 -2.05 -1.64
CA MET A 99 12.73 -1.95 -3.05
C MET A 99 13.91 -1.69 -3.97
N LYS A 100 14.80 -0.76 -3.61
CA LYS A 100 15.99 -0.44 -4.42
C LYS A 100 16.98 -1.60 -4.47
N LYS A 101 17.27 -2.22 -3.32
CA LYS A 101 18.15 -3.40 -3.23
C LYS A 101 17.58 -4.56 -4.03
N PHE A 102 16.27 -4.80 -3.92
CA PHE A 102 15.59 -5.84 -4.70
C PHE A 102 15.73 -5.56 -6.20
N LEU A 103 15.37 -4.37 -6.70
CA LEU A 103 15.47 -4.07 -8.14
C LEU A 103 16.91 -4.07 -8.68
N ALA A 104 17.90 -3.91 -7.82
CA ALA A 104 19.32 -4.04 -8.17
C ALA A 104 19.83 -5.49 -8.11
N SER A 105 19.08 -6.44 -7.55
CA SER A 105 19.44 -7.85 -7.52
C SER A 105 19.11 -8.56 -8.83
N GLU A 106 19.68 -9.73 -9.05
CA GLU A 106 19.42 -10.56 -10.24
C GLU A 106 17.92 -10.90 -10.38
N ASP A 107 17.26 -11.25 -9.27
CA ASP A 107 15.81 -11.53 -9.24
C ASP A 107 14.95 -10.30 -9.57
N GLY A 108 15.44 -9.11 -9.20
CA GLY A 108 14.77 -7.84 -9.46
C GLY A 108 15.03 -7.27 -10.84
N ALA A 109 16.10 -7.67 -11.51
CA ALA A 109 16.52 -7.13 -12.81
C ALA A 109 15.42 -7.26 -13.87
N LYS A 110 14.69 -8.38 -13.89
CA LYS A 110 13.55 -8.58 -14.81
C LYS A 110 12.42 -7.56 -14.55
N PHE A 111 12.14 -7.26 -13.29
CA PHE A 111 11.11 -6.30 -12.90
C PHE A 111 11.55 -4.86 -13.14
N LYS A 112 12.84 -4.58 -12.92
CA LYS A 112 13.46 -3.30 -13.27
C LYS A 112 13.33 -3.04 -14.78
N LYS A 113 13.61 -4.04 -15.61
CA LYS A 113 13.43 -3.96 -17.06
C LYS A 113 11.98 -3.65 -17.44
N HIS A 114 10.99 -4.28 -16.81
CA HIS A 114 9.58 -3.94 -17.05
C HIS A 114 9.29 -2.46 -16.73
N ILE A 115 9.78 -1.95 -15.60
CA ILE A 115 9.60 -0.55 -15.19
C ILE A 115 10.23 0.40 -16.23
N GLU A 116 11.43 0.09 -16.71
CA GLU A 116 12.15 0.88 -17.73
C GLU A 116 11.45 0.83 -19.10
N ASP A 117 10.86 -0.31 -19.44
CA ASP A 117 10.06 -0.53 -20.65
C ASP A 117 8.67 0.13 -20.57
N GLY A 118 8.31 0.77 -19.44
CA GLY A 118 7.01 1.40 -19.25
C GLY A 118 5.88 0.42 -18.92
N LYS A 119 6.22 -0.79 -18.47
CA LYS A 119 5.28 -1.82 -18.03
C LYS A 119 5.30 -1.95 -16.51
N LEU A 120 4.13 -2.22 -15.91
CA LEU A 120 4.09 -2.51 -14.48
C LEU A 120 4.87 -3.81 -14.19
N PRO A 121 5.65 -3.86 -13.10
CA PRO A 121 6.48 -5.03 -12.80
C PRO A 121 5.64 -6.27 -12.49
N GLY A 122 4.42 -6.07 -11.97
CA GLY A 122 3.46 -7.13 -11.72
C GLY A 122 2.38 -7.28 -12.80
N ALA A 123 2.53 -6.62 -13.96
CA ALA A 123 1.69 -6.92 -15.12
C ALA A 123 2.16 -8.25 -15.70
N GLU A 124 1.46 -9.30 -15.32
CA GLU A 124 1.49 -10.63 -15.95
C GLU A 124 0.35 -10.71 -16.96
#